data_AF-U9UWD8-F1
#
_entry.id   AF-U9UWD8-F1
#
_cell.length_a   1.000
_cell.length_b   1.000
_cell.length_c   1.000
_cell.angle_alpha   90.00
_cell.angle_beta   90.00
_cell.angle_gamma   90.00
#
_symmetry.space_group_name_H-M   'P 1'
#
loop_
_entity.id
_entity.type
_entity.pdbx_description
1 polymer ?
#
loop_
_entity_poly.entity_id
_entity_poly.type
_entity_poly.pdbx_seq_one_letter_code
_entity_poly.pdbx_strand_id
1 'polypeptide(L)' 'MNDDSVVLVCGHGYHSACYDKRCVYCENFYKNGIYENVNAFLKRIEKGTDMLTQDDLDNEIIEDEEEGTEETDCEQT' A
#
# COMPACT_ATOMS: atom_id res chain seq x y z
N MET A 1 -7.01 -15.78 23.93
CA MET A 1 -5.89 -14.83 23.95
C MET A 1 -6.46 -13.48 24.41
N ASN A 2 -5.65 -12.52 24.87
CA ASN A 2 -6.20 -11.20 25.21
C ASN A 2 -6.38 -10.44 23.90
N ASP A 3 -7.56 -10.55 23.30
CA ASP A 3 -7.91 -10.07 21.95
C ASP A 3 -8.25 -8.57 21.94
N ASP A 4 -7.43 -7.78 22.64
CA ASP A 4 -7.61 -6.33 22.66
C ASP A 4 -7.21 -5.78 21.28
N SER A 5 -8.22 -5.42 20.49
CA SER A 5 -8.01 -4.72 19.22
C SER A 5 -7.65 -3.25 19.45
N VAL A 6 -6.71 -2.75 18.65
CA VAL A 6 -6.30 -1.35 18.62
C VAL A 6 -6.62 -0.78 17.25
N VAL A 7 -7.20 0.42 17.23
CA VAL A 7 -7.41 1.19 16.00
C VAL A 7 -6.31 2.22 15.91
N LEU A 8 -5.54 2.18 14.81
CA LEU A 8 -4.48 3.13 14.54
C LEU A 8 -5.05 4.46 14.03
N VAL A 9 -4.24 5.52 14.04
CA VAL A 9 -4.66 6.86 13.58
C VAL A 9 -5.14 6.88 12.12
N CYS A 10 -4.68 5.93 11.30
CA CYS A 10 -5.13 5.74 9.92
C CYS A 10 -6.48 5.02 9.81
N GLY A 11 -7.14 4.68 10.92
CA GLY A 11 -8.45 4.01 10.96
C GLY A 11 -8.39 2.48 10.85
N HIS A 12 -7.21 1.90 10.58
CA HIS A 12 -7.04 0.44 10.50
C HIS A 12 -6.95 -0.19 11.89
N GLY A 13 -7.73 -1.26 12.09
CA GLY A 13 -7.76 -2.05 13.32
C GLY A 13 -6.86 -3.27 13.27
N TYR A 14 -6.15 -3.57 14.37
CA TYR A 14 -5.28 -4.74 14.51
C TYR A 14 -5.41 -5.35 15.90
N HIS A 15 -5.18 -6.65 16.06
CA HIS A 15 -4.98 -7.24 17.38
C HIS A 15 -3.65 -6.73 17.97
N SER A 16 -3.66 -6.33 19.24
CA SER A 16 -2.45 -5.82 19.91
C SER A 16 -1.27 -6.79 19.88
N ALA A 17 -1.54 -8.10 19.87
CA ALA A 17 -0.53 -9.15 19.84
C ALA A 17 -0.02 -9.48 18.42
N CYS A 18 -0.81 -9.20 17.38
CA CYS A 18 -0.48 -9.57 16.01
C CYS A 18 0.39 -8.53 15.30
N TYR A 19 0.53 -7.32 15.86
CA TYR A 19 1.22 -6.26 15.15
C TYR A 19 1.93 -5.25 16.07
N ASP A 20 3.18 -4.95 15.74
CA ASP A 20 4.06 -3.99 16.45
C ASP A 20 3.68 -2.52 16.16
N LYS A 21 2.39 -2.19 16.27
CA LYS A 21 1.81 -0.85 16.14
C LYS A 21 2.07 -0.09 14.82
N ARG A 22 2.57 -0.74 13.77
CA ARG A 22 2.59 -0.17 12.40
C ARG A 22 1.34 -0.64 11.64
N CYS A 23 1.07 -0.06 10.48
CA CYS A 23 -0.07 -0.44 9.66
C CYS A 23 0.45 -0.99 8.34
N VAL A 24 0.31 -2.29 8.10
CA VAL A 24 0.76 -2.93 6.84
C VAL A 24 0.13 -2.27 5.63
N TYR A 25 -1.18 -1.98 5.72
CA TYR A 25 -1.90 -1.35 4.62
C TYR A 25 -1.30 0.01 4.27
N CYS A 26 -1.08 0.88 5.28
CA CYS A 26 -0.46 2.18 5.03
C CYS A 26 0.99 2.04 4.56
N GLU A 27 1.76 1.11 5.12
CA GLU A 27 3.13 0.86 4.68
C GLU A 27 3.19 0.47 3.21
N ASN A 28 2.33 -0.44 2.76
CA ASN A 28 2.23 -0.87 1.37
C ASN A 28 1.70 0.26 0.48
N PHE A 29 0.69 1.00 0.93
CA PHE A 29 0.20 2.19 0.23
C PHE A 29 1.31 3.21 -0.05
N TYR A 30 2.16 3.49 0.95
CA TYR A 30 3.30 4.41 0.75
C TYR A 30 4.36 3.82 -0.16
N LYS A 31 4.70 2.53 -0.04
CA LYS A 31 5.67 1.87 -0.93
C LYS A 31 5.22 1.93 -2.39
N ASN A 32 3.97 1.56 -2.65
CA ASN A 32 3.38 1.54 -3.99
C ASN A 32 3.30 2.97 -4.54
N GLY A 33 2.81 3.91 -3.74
CA GLY A 33 2.75 5.33 -4.14
C GLY A 33 4.12 5.94 -4.44
N ILE A 34 5.20 5.53 -3.77
CA ILE A 34 6.56 5.97 -4.12
C ILE A 34 6.94 5.47 -5.52
N TYR A 35 6.71 4.19 -5.80
CA TYR A 35 7.03 3.59 -7.08
C TYR A 35 6.25 4.24 -8.23
N GLU A 36 4.95 4.43 -8.05
CA GLU A 36 4.07 5.11 -9.01
C GLU A 36 4.56 6.53 -9.30
N ASN A 37 4.84 7.31 -8.26
CA ASN A 37 5.31 8.70 -8.39
C ASN A 37 6.66 8.78 -9.12
N VAL A 38 7.60 7.88 -8.82
CA VAL A 38 8.91 7.83 -9.49
C VAL A 38 8.74 7.46 -10.96
N ASN A 39 7.90 6.48 -11.28
CA ASN A 39 7.64 6.09 -12.67
C ASN A 39 6.97 7.21 -13.47
N ALA A 40 5.98 7.90 -12.89
CA ALA A 40 5.35 9.06 -13.52
C ALA A 40 6.37 10.19 -13.79
N PHE A 41 7.27 10.44 -12.83
CA PHE A 41 8.35 11.41 -12.99
C PHE A 41 9.31 11.04 -14.14
N LEU A 42 9.74 9.77 -14.21
CA LEU A 42 10.61 9.29 -15.28
C LEU A 42 9.94 9.41 -16.66
N LYS A 43 8.68 8.96 -16.78
CA LYS A 43 7.88 9.10 -18.01
C LYS A 43 7.81 10.57 -18.47
N ARG A 44 7.65 11.51 -17.54
CA ARG A 44 7.62 12.95 -17.85
C ARG A 44 8.97 13.46 -18.38
N ILE A 45 10.08 13.08 -17.75
CA ILE A 45 11.43 13.43 -18.21
C ILE A 45 11.65 12.92 -19.64
N GLU A 46 11.28 11.68 -19.92
CA GLU A 46 11.43 11.06 -21.25
C GLU A 46 10.61 11.79 -22.33
N LYS A 47 9.41 12.25 -21.98
CA LYS A 47 8.56 13.06 -22.87
C LYS A 47 9.10 14.48 -23.11
N GLY A 48 10.06 14.95 -22.31
CA GLY A 48 10.63 16.30 -22.41
C GLY A 48 9.64 17.41 -22.05
N THR A 49 8.64 17.11 -21.21
CA THR A 49 7.64 18.09 -20.74
C THR A 49 7.95 18.51 -19.31
N ASP A 50 7.99 19.82 -19.05
CA ASP A 50 8.18 20.38 -17.71
C ASP A 50 6.85 20.58 -16.96
N MET A 51 5.71 20.32 -17.62
CA MET A 51 4.38 20.48 -17.02
C MET A 51 3.81 19.12 -16.62
N LEU A 52 3.23 19.08 -15.41
CA LEU A 52 2.40 17.98 -14.96
C LEU A 52 1.17 17.86 -15.85
N THR A 53 0.93 16.66 -16.40
CA THR A 53 -0.29 16.34 -17.14
C THR A 53 -1.24 15.48 -16.31
N GLN A 54 -2.51 15.40 -16.73
CA GLN A 54 -3.47 14.50 -16.08
C GLN A 54 -2.98 13.04 -16.11
N ASP A 55 -2.36 12.61 -17.22
CA ASP A 55 -1.71 11.30 -17.35
C ASP A 55 -0.60 11.03 -16.30
N ASP A 56 0.01 12.07 -15.71
CA ASP A 56 1.02 11.91 -14.66
C ASP A 56 0.38 11.76 -13.27
N LEU A 57 -0.91 12.11 -13.14
CA LEU A 57 -1.71 12.07 -11.91
C LEU A 57 -2.67 10.87 -11.89
N ASP A 58 -3.01 10.37 -13.07
CA ASP A 58 -3.83 9.18 -13.23
C ASP A 58 -2.96 7.97 -12.88
N ASN A 59 -3.19 7.41 -11.69
CA ASN A 59 -2.61 6.13 -11.31
C ASN A 59 -3.11 5.05 -12.29
N GLU A 60 -2.28 4.67 -13.26
CA GLU A 60 -2.40 3.35 -13.87
C GLU A 60 -2.24 2.35 -12.73
N ILE A 61 -3.33 1.69 -12.33
CA ILE A 61 -3.27 0.60 -11.37
C ILE A 61 -2.33 -0.44 -11.99
N ILE A 62 -1.09 -0.47 -11.52
CA ILE A 62 -0.19 -1.58 -11.80
C ILE A 62 -0.74 -2.70 -10.92
N GLU A 63 -1.55 -3.57 -11.51
CA GLU A 63 -1.84 -4.86 -10.88
C GLU A 63 -0.49 -5.57 -10.72
N ASP A 64 0.03 -5.57 -9.50
CA ASP A 64 1.16 -6.41 -9.15
C ASP A 64 0.74 -7.87 -9.43
N GLU A 65 1.31 -8.49 -10.47
CA GLU A 65 1.28 -9.94 -10.65
C GLU A 65 2.02 -10.59 -9.47
N GLU A 66 1.25 -11.00 -8.46
CA GLU A 66 1.53 -11.94 -7.38
C GLU A 66 2.79 -11.76 -6.50
N GLU A 67 2.58 -11.47 -5.21
CA GLU A 67 3.16 -12.33 -4.16
C GLU A 67 2.01 -12.98 -3.40
N GLY A 68 2.05 -14.31 -3.32
CA GLY A 68 0.96 -15.19 -2.93
C GLY A 68 0.29 -14.83 -1.61
N THR A 69 -1.02 -15.00 -1.59
CA THR A 69 -1.78 -15.21 -0.36
C THR A 69 -1.23 -16.46 0.32
N GLU A 70 -0.35 -16.28 1.31
CA GLU A 70 -0.17 -17.29 2.33
C GLU A 70 -1.47 -17.37 3.13
N GLU A 71 -2.26 -18.39 2.80
CA GLU A 71 -3.35 -18.90 3.59
C GLU A 71 -2.91 -19.03 5.05
N THR A 72 -3.48 -18.24 5.96
CA THR A 72 -3.62 -18.68 7.35
C THR A 72 -5.09 -18.90 7.61
N ASP A 73 -5.49 -20.16 7.42
CA ASP A 73 -6.70 -20.78 7.94
C ASP A 73 -6.83 -20.44 9.44
N CYS A 74 -7.71 -19.49 9.76
CA CYS A 74 -8.21 -19.35 11.12
C CYS A 74 -9.28 -20.43 11.30
N GLU A 75 -8.86 -21.66 11.62
CA GLU A 75 -9.75 -22.73 12.07
C GLU A 75 -10.70 -22.19 13.15
N GLN A 76 -11.99 -22.26 12.86
CA GLN A 76 -13.05 -22.07 13.84
C GLN A 76 -13.02 -23.24 14.84
N THR A 77 -12.81 -22.93 16.11
CA THR A 77 -13.21 -23.79 17.24
C THR A 77 -13.97 -22.99 18.28
#